data_AF-G0R5Z4-F1
#
_entry.id   AF-G0R5Z4-F1
#
_cell.length_a   1.000
_cell.length_b   1.000
_cell.length_c   1.000
_cell.angle_alpha   90.00
_cell.angle_beta   90.00
_cell.angle_gamma   90.00
#
_symmetry.space_group_name_H-M   'P 1'
#
loop_
_entity.id
_entity.type
_entity.pdbx_description
1 polymer ?
#
loop_
_entity_poly.entity_id
_entity_poly.type
_entity_poly.pdbx_seq_one_letter_code
_entity_poly.pdbx_strand_id
1 'polypeptide(L)'
;MILQFLLYTYIYKQYQLYILYIFFIYTNIQKFIFIIILYLLVILKQLKKYQIKYERLKIILKQRKYYSKLIQTKQLKNFKTYNTLVLKAYHQKYQQQLNQRSIKNQQLSQQHAKQQFQYQYQYQYQYQQYSNQQYQQQQQQYDTKIRKNFIKKNPLPKQKAIEKKQPIKKTINSSKQSIKPITKSVKQVTQKIISKNMKTTQETTKKALFLITGNKNKLLEFQQILTAKNIHLESQNIDLPELQGKDLDIAKEKALIAFQKSNKKSVLTEDTSLCFNAYKGLPGPYIKWFLDSIKPEGLHKMLSGFDDKTAYAQCIITYMSKELKEPICFIGQTPGVIVFPRGDNAFGWDPIFQPDGYDKTYAELSKEEKNKISHRFRAIEKMLEYFNKDQ
;
A
#
# COMPACT_ATOMS: atom_id res chain seq x y z
N MET A 1 -37.73 7.83 59.50
CA MET A 1 -36.74 8.49 58.63
C MET A 1 -35.75 7.49 58.01
N ILE A 2 -35.00 6.70 58.78
CA ILE A 2 -34.04 5.71 58.25
C ILE A 2 -34.71 4.65 57.37
N LEU A 3 -35.85 4.09 57.80
CA LEU A 3 -36.59 3.09 57.03
C LEU A 3 -37.06 3.63 55.65
N GLN A 4 -37.44 4.90 55.60
CA GLN A 4 -37.90 5.57 54.38
C GLN A 4 -36.73 5.86 53.42
N PHE A 5 -35.55 6.18 53.96
CA PHE A 5 -34.32 6.30 53.18
C PHE A 5 -33.86 4.95 52.60
N LEU A 6 -33.94 3.88 53.38
CA LEU A 6 -33.63 2.52 52.93
C LEU A 6 -34.61 2.04 51.84
N LEU A 7 -35.90 2.34 52.00
CA LEU A 7 -36.91 2.03 50.98
C LEU A 7 -36.66 2.81 49.67
N TYR A 8 -36.34 4.10 49.77
CA TYR A 8 -36.04 4.94 48.61
C TYR A 8 -34.79 4.46 47.86
N THR A 9 -33.71 4.15 48.58
CA THR A 9 -32.48 3.62 47.97
C THR A 9 -32.68 2.24 47.35
N TYR A 10 -33.50 1.37 47.96
CA TYR A 10 -33.88 0.09 47.38
C TYR A 10 -34.67 0.27 46.07
N ILE A 11 -35.70 1.12 46.05
CA ILE A 11 -36.50 1.41 44.84
C ILE A 11 -35.62 2.01 43.74
N TYR A 12 -34.74 2.95 44.09
CA TYR A 12 -33.83 3.57 43.13
C TYR A 12 -32.87 2.55 42.50
N LYS A 13 -32.33 1.61 43.30
CA LYS A 13 -31.48 0.54 42.79
C LYS A 13 -32.23 -0.42 41.86
N GLN A 14 -33.48 -0.77 42.19
CA GLN A 14 -34.34 -1.57 41.31
C GLN A 14 -34.64 -0.86 39.99
N TYR A 15 -34.88 0.46 40.04
CA TYR A 15 -35.10 1.27 38.84
C TYR A 15 -33.87 1.33 37.93
N GLN A 16 -32.67 1.45 38.51
CA GLN A 16 -31.41 1.40 37.74
C GLN A 16 -31.19 0.03 37.08
N LEU A 17 -31.48 -1.07 37.78
CA LEU A 17 -31.40 -2.43 37.22
C LEU A 17 -32.38 -2.60 36.05
N TYR A 18 -33.59 -2.05 36.17
CA TYR A 18 -34.59 -2.09 35.10
C TYR A 18 -34.15 -1.31 33.85
N ILE A 19 -33.54 -0.13 34.02
CA ILE A 19 -32.96 0.65 32.90
C ILE A 19 -31.84 -0.13 32.21
N LEU A 20 -30.94 -0.74 32.97
CA LEU A 20 -29.84 -1.56 32.42
C LEU A 20 -30.38 -2.77 31.65
N TYR A 21 -31.45 -3.39 32.14
CA TYR A 21 -32.13 -4.49 31.45
C TYR A 21 -32.76 -4.06 30.13
N ILE A 22 -33.45 -2.91 30.09
CA ILE A 22 -33.98 -2.34 28.85
C ILE A 22 -32.85 -2.04 27.84
N PHE A 23 -31.74 -1.45 28.31
CA PHE A 23 -30.59 -1.15 27.46
C PHE A 23 -29.96 -2.43 26.89
N PHE A 24 -29.86 -3.50 27.70
CA PHE A 24 -29.40 -4.81 27.26
C PHE A 24 -30.31 -5.41 26.18
N ILE A 25 -31.64 -5.34 26.35
CA ILE A 25 -32.59 -5.79 25.31
C ILE A 25 -32.42 -4.98 24.03
N TYR A 26 -32.36 -3.65 24.15
CA TYR A 26 -32.23 -2.75 23.00
C TYR A 26 -30.97 -3.03 22.18
N THR A 27 -29.83 -3.20 22.83
CA THR A 27 -28.55 -3.52 22.14
C THR A 27 -28.58 -4.88 21.47
N ASN A 28 -29.24 -5.88 22.06
CA ASN A 28 -29.42 -7.19 21.43
C ASN A 28 -30.35 -7.14 20.21
N ILE A 29 -31.44 -6.36 20.27
CA ILE A 29 -32.31 -6.12 19.11
C ILE A 29 -31.54 -5.44 17.98
N GLN A 30 -30.72 -4.43 18.27
CA GLN A 30 -29.88 -3.77 17.26
C GLN A 30 -28.89 -4.74 16.60
N LYS A 31 -28.25 -5.62 17.38
CA LYS A 31 -27.37 -6.67 16.85
C LYS A 31 -28.13 -7.62 15.93
N PHE A 32 -29.34 -8.03 16.31
CA PHE A 32 -30.17 -8.92 15.50
C PHE A 32 -30.58 -8.27 14.18
N ILE A 33 -31.02 -7.00 14.20
CA ILE A 33 -31.33 -6.22 12.99
C ILE A 33 -30.10 -6.12 12.08
N PHE A 34 -28.91 -5.87 12.64
CA PHE A 34 -27.67 -5.79 11.88
C PHE A 34 -27.32 -7.12 11.18
N ILE A 35 -27.51 -8.26 11.86
CA ILE A 35 -27.32 -9.60 11.27
C ILE A 35 -28.30 -9.83 10.12
N ILE A 36 -29.58 -9.45 10.28
CA ILE A 36 -30.59 -9.55 9.20
C ILE A 36 -30.16 -8.72 7.99
N ILE A 37 -29.70 -7.48 8.19
CA ILE A 37 -29.24 -6.61 7.10
C ILE A 37 -28.06 -7.25 6.36
N LEU A 38 -27.07 -7.80 7.09
CA LEU A 38 -25.94 -8.52 6.48
C LEU A 38 -26.41 -9.73 5.66
N TYR A 39 -27.36 -10.50 6.19
CA TYR A 39 -27.93 -11.65 5.49
C TYR A 39 -28.67 -11.23 4.20
N LEU A 40 -29.46 -10.17 4.26
CA LEU A 40 -30.13 -9.60 3.09
C LEU A 40 -29.15 -9.10 2.03
N LEU A 41 -28.02 -8.48 2.44
CA LEU A 41 -26.96 -8.06 1.51
C LEU A 41 -26.30 -9.25 0.81
N VAL A 42 -26.09 -10.37 1.50
CA VAL A 42 -25.58 -11.62 0.91
C VAL A 42 -26.56 -12.15 -0.13
N ILE A 43 -27.86 -12.20 0.19
CA ILE A 43 -28.92 -12.61 -0.74
C ILE A 43 -28.94 -11.71 -1.98
N LEU A 44 -28.91 -10.38 -1.81
CA LEU A 44 -28.89 -9.42 -2.93
C LEU A 44 -27.67 -9.62 -3.84
N LYS A 45 -26.50 -9.91 -3.27
CA LYS A 45 -25.29 -10.22 -4.04
C LYS A 45 -25.47 -11.50 -4.87
N GLN A 46 -26.12 -12.51 -4.30
CA GLN A 46 -26.38 -13.78 -4.97
C GLN A 46 -27.43 -13.63 -6.08
N LEU A 47 -28.49 -12.85 -5.86
CA LEU A 47 -29.49 -12.51 -6.88
C LEU A 47 -28.86 -11.76 -8.06
N LYS A 48 -27.96 -10.80 -7.81
CA LYS A 48 -27.20 -10.13 -8.90
C LYS A 48 -26.36 -11.12 -9.71
N LYS A 49 -25.74 -12.11 -9.06
CA LYS A 49 -24.98 -13.17 -9.75
C LYS A 49 -25.89 -14.01 -10.65
N TYR A 50 -27.09 -14.37 -10.17
CA TYR A 50 -28.08 -15.09 -10.98
C TYR A 50 -28.62 -14.26 -12.14
N GLN A 51 -28.89 -12.96 -11.93
CA GLN A 51 -29.32 -12.06 -12.99
C GLN A 51 -28.29 -11.97 -14.13
N ILE A 52 -26.99 -11.89 -13.80
CA ILE A 52 -25.91 -11.91 -14.79
C ILE A 52 -25.88 -13.24 -15.55
N LYS A 53 -26.07 -14.37 -14.86
CA LYS A 53 -26.11 -15.70 -15.49
C LYS A 53 -27.32 -15.82 -16.44
N TYR A 54 -28.47 -15.30 -16.03
CA TYR A 54 -29.69 -15.27 -16.85
C TYR A 54 -29.52 -14.44 -18.13
N GLU A 55 -28.95 -13.23 -18.05
CA GLU A 55 -28.71 -12.40 -19.24
C GLU A 55 -27.71 -13.04 -20.21
N ARG A 56 -26.68 -13.72 -19.70
CA ARG A 56 -25.76 -14.51 -20.55
C ARG A 56 -26.48 -15.63 -21.29
N LEU A 57 -27.35 -16.39 -20.61
CA LEU A 57 -28.12 -17.47 -21.23
C LEU A 57 -29.08 -16.93 -22.31
N LYS A 58 -29.72 -15.80 -22.07
CA LYS A 58 -30.61 -15.14 -23.02
C LYS A 58 -29.88 -14.74 -24.32
N ILE A 59 -28.64 -14.26 -24.20
CA ILE A 59 -27.78 -13.94 -25.35
C ILE A 59 -27.41 -15.22 -26.13
N ILE A 60 -27.01 -16.28 -25.44
CA ILE A 60 -26.66 -17.57 -26.05
C ILE A 60 -27.85 -18.15 -26.83
N LEU A 61 -29.06 -18.08 -26.27
CA LEU A 61 -30.28 -18.53 -26.94
C LEU A 61 -30.58 -17.71 -28.20
N LYS A 62 -30.41 -16.38 -28.14
CA LYS A 62 -30.59 -15.50 -29.31
C LYS A 62 -29.58 -15.81 -30.41
N GLN A 63 -28.32 -16.08 -30.05
CA GLN A 63 -27.28 -16.54 -30.97
C GLN A 63 -27.65 -17.88 -31.62
N ARG A 64 -28.04 -18.89 -30.83
CA ARG A 64 -28.47 -20.20 -31.36
C ARG A 64 -29.62 -20.09 -32.36
N LYS A 65 -30.64 -19.29 -32.06
CA LYS A 65 -31.78 -19.06 -32.97
C LYS A 65 -31.34 -18.39 -34.28
N TYR A 66 -30.40 -17.46 -34.22
CA TYR A 66 -29.81 -16.81 -35.39
C TYR A 66 -28.99 -17.79 -36.25
N TYR A 67 -28.12 -18.61 -35.63
CA TYR A 67 -27.33 -19.62 -36.32
C TYR A 67 -28.20 -20.70 -36.97
N SER A 68 -29.27 -21.15 -36.29
CA SER A 68 -30.25 -22.08 -36.87
C SER A 68 -30.88 -21.53 -38.15
N LYS A 69 -31.15 -20.22 -38.21
CA LYS A 69 -31.73 -19.55 -39.38
C LYS A 69 -30.73 -19.41 -40.53
N LEU A 70 -29.46 -19.14 -40.23
CA LEU A 70 -28.39 -19.05 -41.24
C LEU A 70 -28.01 -20.41 -41.86
N ILE A 71 -28.07 -21.49 -41.07
CA ILE A 71 -27.81 -22.85 -41.55
C ILE A 71 -28.92 -23.28 -42.53
N GLN A 72 -30.17 -22.91 -42.27
CA GLN A 72 -31.30 -23.19 -43.16
C GLN A 72 -31.21 -22.45 -44.51
N THR A 73 -30.56 -21.28 -44.59
CA THR A 73 -30.51 -20.46 -45.82
C THR A 73 -29.32 -20.76 -46.75
N LYS A 74 -28.51 -21.80 -46.50
CA LYS A 74 -27.33 -22.20 -47.31
C LYS A 74 -26.35 -21.06 -47.67
N GLN A 75 -26.30 -19.97 -46.91
CA GLN A 75 -25.37 -18.84 -47.11
C GLN A 75 -23.96 -19.10 -46.52
N LEU A 76 -23.35 -20.24 -46.87
CA LEU A 76 -22.08 -20.71 -46.28
C LEU A 76 -20.92 -20.68 -47.28
N LYS A 77 -20.47 -19.50 -47.71
CA LYS A 77 -19.16 -19.36 -48.40
C LYS A 77 -18.10 -18.54 -47.65
N ASN A 78 -18.42 -17.78 -46.60
CA ASN A 78 -17.44 -16.97 -45.84
C ASN A 78 -17.61 -17.02 -44.32
N PHE A 79 -17.98 -18.19 -43.79
CA PHE A 79 -18.35 -18.39 -42.38
C PHE A 79 -17.23 -18.11 -41.37
N LYS A 80 -15.98 -18.45 -41.71
CA LYS A 80 -14.83 -18.31 -40.79
C LYS A 80 -14.43 -16.85 -40.60
N THR A 81 -14.42 -16.08 -41.68
CA THR A 81 -14.02 -14.66 -41.69
C THR A 81 -15.07 -13.78 -41.01
N TYR A 82 -16.36 -14.02 -41.29
CA TYR A 82 -17.46 -13.28 -40.68
C TYR A 82 -17.59 -13.53 -39.17
N ASN A 83 -17.51 -14.79 -38.72
CA ASN A 83 -17.53 -15.10 -37.28
C ASN A 83 -16.35 -14.45 -36.54
N THR A 84 -15.16 -14.43 -37.15
CA THR A 84 -13.97 -13.81 -36.54
C THR A 84 -14.14 -12.30 -36.39
N LEU A 85 -14.70 -11.62 -37.41
CA LEU A 85 -14.93 -10.17 -37.37
C LEU A 85 -16.03 -9.77 -36.40
N VAL A 86 -17.14 -10.50 -36.36
CA VAL A 86 -18.25 -10.24 -35.42
C VAL A 86 -17.81 -10.51 -33.98
N LEU A 87 -17.07 -11.60 -33.72
CA LEU A 87 -16.53 -11.89 -32.39
C LEU A 87 -15.51 -10.84 -31.94
N LYS A 88 -14.64 -10.34 -32.84
CA LYS A 88 -13.72 -9.24 -32.54
C LYS A 88 -14.46 -7.95 -32.19
N ALA A 89 -15.47 -7.56 -32.98
CA ALA A 89 -16.27 -6.37 -32.74
C ALA A 89 -17.06 -6.45 -31.41
N TYR A 90 -17.64 -7.61 -31.11
CA TYR A 90 -18.33 -7.84 -29.84
C TYR A 90 -17.37 -7.85 -28.65
N HIS A 91 -16.21 -8.49 -28.78
CA HIS A 91 -15.21 -8.51 -27.71
C HIS A 91 -14.70 -7.09 -27.41
N GLN A 92 -14.45 -6.29 -28.45
CA GLN A 92 -14.04 -4.89 -28.31
C GLN A 92 -15.11 -4.05 -27.61
N LYS A 93 -16.39 -4.20 -27.98
CA LYS A 93 -17.52 -3.51 -27.34
C LYS A 93 -17.71 -3.93 -25.88
N TYR A 94 -17.50 -5.21 -25.57
CA TYR A 94 -17.54 -5.73 -24.20
C TYR A 94 -16.39 -5.16 -23.34
N GLN A 95 -15.17 -5.10 -23.89
CA GLN A 95 -14.02 -4.50 -23.20
C GLN A 95 -14.21 -3.00 -22.95
N GLN A 96 -14.79 -2.28 -23.90
CA GLN A 96 -15.16 -0.87 -23.71
C GLN A 96 -16.16 -0.68 -22.57
N GLN A 97 -17.18 -1.54 -22.46
CA GLN A 97 -18.15 -1.49 -21.36
C GLN A 97 -17.54 -1.83 -20.00
N LEU A 98 -16.61 -2.80 -19.95
CA LEU A 98 -15.85 -3.11 -18.74
C LEU A 98 -14.97 -1.95 -18.30
N ASN A 99 -14.25 -1.32 -19.24
CA ASN A 99 -13.44 -0.14 -18.96
C ASN A 99 -14.29 1.04 -18.46
N GLN A 100 -15.44 1.33 -19.08
CA GLN A 100 -16.34 2.38 -18.60
C GLN A 100 -16.86 2.10 -17.19
N ARG A 101 -17.19 0.84 -16.87
CA ARG A 101 -17.58 0.44 -15.51
C ARG A 101 -16.42 0.54 -14.51
N SER A 102 -15.22 0.17 -14.91
CA SER A 102 -14.01 0.32 -14.09
C SER A 102 -13.76 1.79 -13.75
N ILE A 103 -13.80 2.68 -14.74
CA ILE A 103 -13.66 4.12 -14.55
C ILE A 103 -14.73 4.65 -13.60
N LYS A 104 -16.00 4.26 -13.80
CA LYS A 104 -17.12 4.71 -12.94
C LYS A 104 -16.97 4.21 -11.50
N ASN A 105 -16.52 2.98 -11.29
CA ASN A 105 -16.25 2.43 -9.96
C ASN A 105 -15.05 3.09 -9.29
N GLN A 106 -14.01 3.42 -10.05
CA GLN A 106 -12.85 4.14 -9.56
C GLN A 106 -13.22 5.57 -9.14
N GLN A 107 -14.07 6.26 -9.92
CA GLN A 107 -14.64 7.56 -9.57
C GLN A 107 -15.50 7.49 -8.30
N LEU A 108 -16.36 6.48 -8.18
CA LEU A 108 -17.15 6.26 -6.95
C LEU A 108 -16.24 5.99 -5.75
N SER A 109 -15.22 5.15 -5.90
CA SER A 109 -14.26 4.85 -4.84
C SER A 109 -13.48 6.09 -4.42
N GLN A 110 -13.10 6.96 -5.36
CA GLN A 110 -12.46 8.24 -5.06
C GLN A 110 -13.41 9.21 -4.35
N GLN A 111 -14.69 9.25 -4.71
CA GLN A 111 -15.70 10.03 -3.99
C GLN A 111 -15.90 9.52 -2.56
N HIS A 112 -16.01 8.20 -2.37
CA HIS A 112 -16.13 7.58 -1.05
C HIS A 112 -14.87 7.83 -0.19
N ALA A 113 -13.68 7.73 -0.78
CA ALA A 113 -12.43 8.05 -0.08
C ALA A 113 -12.35 9.52 0.32
N LYS A 114 -12.80 10.44 -0.55
CA LYS A 114 -12.90 11.88 -0.22
C LYS A 114 -13.89 12.13 0.93
N GLN A 115 -15.06 11.49 0.90
CA GLN A 115 -16.04 11.62 1.98
C GLN A 115 -15.53 11.04 3.31
N GLN A 116 -14.87 9.89 3.29
CA GLN A 116 -14.26 9.31 4.49
C GLN A 116 -13.13 10.18 5.04
N PHE A 117 -12.28 10.72 4.17
CA PHE A 117 -11.22 11.66 4.58
C PHE A 117 -11.82 12.94 5.19
N GLN A 118 -12.89 13.48 4.59
CA GLN A 118 -13.58 14.67 5.09
C GLN A 118 -14.23 14.42 6.46
N TYR A 119 -14.81 13.23 6.66
CA TYR A 119 -15.37 12.81 7.95
C TYR A 119 -14.28 12.63 9.02
N GLN A 120 -13.17 11.97 8.67
CA GLN A 120 -12.02 11.80 9.57
C GLN A 120 -11.39 13.14 9.94
N TYR A 121 -11.24 14.05 8.98
CA TYR A 121 -10.73 15.40 9.22
C TYR A 121 -11.65 16.19 10.16
N GLN A 122 -12.97 16.14 9.94
CA GLN A 122 -13.95 16.79 10.83
C GLN A 122 -13.91 16.21 12.25
N TYR A 123 -13.82 14.88 12.38
CA TYR A 123 -13.72 14.23 13.68
C TYR A 123 -12.44 14.62 14.42
N GLN A 124 -11.30 14.64 13.71
CA GLN A 124 -10.00 15.00 14.29
C GLN A 124 -9.96 16.49 14.68
N TYR A 125 -10.55 17.36 13.87
CA TYR A 125 -10.72 18.77 14.20
C TYR A 125 -11.59 18.96 15.45
N GLN A 126 -12.73 18.29 15.56
CA GLN A 126 -13.59 18.34 16.74
C GLN A 126 -12.89 17.81 18.00
N TYR A 127 -12.14 16.72 17.87
CA TYR A 127 -11.35 16.16 18.96
C TYR A 127 -10.27 17.14 19.45
N GLN A 128 -9.58 17.81 18.52
CA GLN A 128 -8.57 18.82 18.86
C GLN A 128 -9.18 20.05 19.53
N GLN A 129 -10.36 20.51 19.10
CA GLN A 129 -11.10 21.59 19.77
C GLN A 129 -11.50 21.19 21.20
N TYR A 130 -12.00 19.96 21.39
CA TYR A 130 -12.36 19.43 22.70
C TYR A 130 -11.14 19.31 23.62
N SER A 131 -10.02 18.79 23.11
CA SER A 131 -8.77 18.68 23.86
C SER A 131 -8.20 20.05 24.24
N ASN A 132 -8.24 21.03 23.34
CA ASN A 132 -7.82 22.40 23.63
C ASN A 132 -8.73 23.08 24.68
N GLN A 133 -10.04 22.84 24.63
CA GLN A 133 -10.97 23.32 25.67
C GLN A 133 -10.67 22.68 27.03
N GLN A 134 -10.42 21.37 27.08
CA GLN A 134 -10.02 20.67 28.31
C GLN A 134 -8.70 21.20 28.88
N TYR A 135 -7.71 21.45 28.01
CA TYR A 135 -6.44 22.05 28.41
C TYR A 135 -6.62 23.46 28.96
N GLN A 136 -7.42 24.32 28.31
CA GLN A 136 -7.72 25.66 28.81
C GLN A 136 -8.46 25.64 30.14
N GLN A 137 -9.38 24.69 30.36
CA GLN A 137 -10.07 24.50 31.64
C GLN A 137 -9.09 24.08 32.75
N GLN A 138 -8.18 23.14 32.47
CA GLN A 138 -7.14 22.73 33.42
C GLN A 138 -6.17 23.89 33.73
N GLN A 139 -5.81 24.69 32.73
CA GLN A 139 -4.94 25.85 32.89
C GLN A 139 -5.62 26.93 33.73
N GLN A 140 -6.92 27.20 33.51
CA GLN A 140 -7.70 28.11 34.36
C GLN A 140 -7.83 27.59 35.79
N GLN A 141 -8.04 26.28 36.00
CA GLN A 141 -8.07 25.69 37.33
C GLN A 141 -6.71 25.79 38.04
N TYR A 142 -5.63 25.54 37.31
CA TYR A 142 -4.27 25.68 37.81
C TYR A 142 -3.93 27.14 38.16
N ASP A 143 -4.25 28.09 37.28
CA ASP A 143 -4.07 29.52 37.52
C ASP A 143 -4.93 30.01 38.69
N THR A 144 -6.16 29.51 38.84
CA THR A 144 -7.01 29.81 39.99
C THR A 144 -6.41 29.26 41.29
N LYS A 145 -5.79 28.07 41.24
CA LYS A 145 -5.13 27.42 42.38
C LYS A 145 -3.84 28.16 42.77
N ILE A 146 -3.04 28.59 41.78
CA ILE A 146 -1.88 29.46 41.99
C ILE A 146 -2.31 30.80 42.56
N ARG A 147 -3.33 31.45 41.99
CA ARG A 147 -3.83 32.75 42.45
C ARG A 147 -4.37 32.69 43.88
N LYS A 148 -5.11 31.62 44.24
CA LYS A 148 -5.54 31.37 45.62
C LYS A 148 -4.37 31.16 46.57
N ASN A 149 -3.35 30.41 46.16
CA ASN A 149 -2.13 30.19 46.96
C ASN A 149 -1.29 31.46 47.11
N PHE A 150 -1.22 32.29 46.07
CA PHE A 150 -0.52 33.57 46.08
C PHE A 150 -1.21 34.58 47.00
N ILE A 151 -2.55 34.67 46.95
CA ILE A 151 -3.36 35.51 47.85
C ILE A 151 -3.26 35.01 49.31
N LYS A 152 -3.17 33.69 49.54
CA LYS A 152 -2.97 33.12 50.88
C LYS A 152 -1.60 33.42 51.49
N LYS A 153 -0.56 33.47 50.66
CA LYS A 153 0.82 33.77 51.08
C LYS A 153 1.12 35.27 51.18
N ASN A 154 0.39 36.10 50.44
CA ASN A 154 0.55 37.55 50.42
C ASN A 154 -0.83 38.22 50.49
N PRO A 155 -1.45 38.36 51.68
CA PRO A 155 -2.66 39.14 51.84
C PRO A 155 -2.37 40.60 51.49
N LEU A 156 -3.16 41.18 50.58
CA LEU A 156 -2.98 42.55 50.12
C LEU A 156 -3.18 43.55 51.28
N PRO A 157 -2.26 44.51 51.51
CA PRO A 157 -2.57 45.71 52.29
C PRO A 157 -3.55 46.59 51.51
N LYS A 158 -4.41 47.32 52.23
CA LYS A 158 -5.43 48.21 51.66
C LYS A 158 -4.81 49.21 50.67
N GLN A 159 -5.52 49.39 49.55
CA GLN A 159 -5.22 50.17 48.33
C GLN A 159 -4.27 51.38 48.47
N LYS A 160 -3.47 51.60 47.41
CA LYS A 160 -3.36 52.90 46.72
C LYS A 160 -2.98 52.68 45.24
N ALA A 161 -3.66 53.41 44.37
CA ALA A 161 -3.54 53.40 42.91
C ALA A 161 -2.17 53.92 42.43
N ILE A 162 -1.75 53.56 41.21
CA ILE A 162 -1.08 54.44 40.21
C ILE A 162 -0.92 53.67 38.87
N GLU A 163 -1.27 54.36 37.79
CA GLU A 163 -1.18 53.98 36.38
C GLU A 163 0.27 53.85 35.87
N LYS A 164 0.49 53.02 34.83
CA LYS A 164 0.97 53.46 33.50
C LYS A 164 1.18 52.27 32.55
N LYS A 165 0.61 52.39 31.34
CA LYS A 165 0.83 51.54 30.16
C LYS A 165 2.02 52.08 29.36
N GLN A 166 2.81 51.21 28.72
CA GLN A 166 3.41 51.47 27.39
C GLN A 166 3.94 50.18 26.72
N PRO A 167 3.82 50.03 25.38
CA PRO A 167 4.32 48.86 24.62
C PRO A 167 5.53 49.19 23.72
N ILE A 168 6.36 48.20 23.37
CA ILE A 168 7.46 48.36 22.40
C ILE A 168 7.32 47.40 21.21
N LYS A 169 7.55 47.99 20.03
CA LYS A 169 7.38 47.50 18.65
C LYS A 169 8.55 46.67 18.13
N LYS A 170 8.24 45.94 17.05
CA LYS A 170 9.10 45.27 16.06
C LYS A 170 10.20 46.15 15.45
N THR A 171 11.26 45.52 14.95
CA THR A 171 12.11 46.05 13.88
C THR A 171 12.46 44.95 12.88
N ILE A 172 12.25 45.26 11.60
CA ILE A 172 12.76 44.58 10.39
C ILE A 172 13.70 45.61 9.75
N ASN A 173 14.83 45.19 9.16
CA ASN A 173 15.33 45.79 7.91
C ASN A 173 16.47 44.99 7.23
N SER A 174 16.15 44.55 6.01
CA SER A 174 16.85 44.73 4.72
C SER A 174 18.38 44.83 4.60
N SER A 175 18.92 44.14 3.57
CA SER A 175 19.62 44.76 2.43
C SER A 175 19.88 43.76 1.29
N LYS A 176 20.00 44.28 0.05
CA LYS A 176 20.04 43.59 -1.27
C LYS A 176 21.38 43.82 -2.00
N GLN A 177 21.59 42.99 -3.05
CA GLN A 177 22.28 43.23 -4.36
C GLN A 177 23.80 42.96 -4.44
N SER A 178 24.44 42.46 -5.51
CA SER A 178 24.09 42.00 -6.89
C SER A 178 25.38 41.51 -7.63
N ILE A 179 25.27 40.75 -8.74
CA ILE A 179 25.96 40.85 -10.07
C ILE A 179 26.00 39.47 -10.80
N LYS A 180 25.99 39.49 -12.15
CA LYS A 180 25.53 38.49 -13.15
C LYS A 180 26.71 38.05 -14.12
N PRO A 181 26.53 37.28 -15.25
CA PRO A 181 27.30 36.06 -15.60
C PRO A 181 28.11 36.11 -16.94
N ILE A 182 28.88 35.06 -17.29
CA ILE A 182 29.50 34.83 -18.63
C ILE A 182 29.50 33.33 -19.03
N THR A 183 29.50 33.05 -20.34
CA THR A 183 29.21 31.77 -21.05
C THR A 183 30.41 31.14 -21.79
N LYS A 184 30.24 29.86 -22.18
CA LYS A 184 30.81 29.07 -23.32
C LYS A 184 32.26 28.50 -23.27
N SER A 185 32.37 27.17 -23.47
CA SER A 185 33.21 26.56 -24.52
C SER A 185 32.86 25.09 -24.82
N VAL A 186 32.57 24.82 -26.09
CA VAL A 186 32.59 23.51 -26.77
C VAL A 186 34.02 23.28 -27.29
N LYS A 187 34.44 22.01 -27.44
CA LYS A 187 35.69 21.51 -28.07
C LYS A 187 36.83 21.12 -27.12
N GLN A 188 36.69 19.92 -26.55
CA GLN A 188 37.73 18.98 -26.08
C GLN A 188 36.87 17.84 -25.48
N VAL A 189 36.68 16.67 -26.07
CA VAL A 189 37.70 15.69 -26.43
C VAL A 189 37.11 14.76 -27.50
N THR A 190 37.31 15.12 -28.76
CA THR A 190 37.24 14.25 -29.94
C THR A 190 38.58 13.52 -30.09
N GLN A 191 38.89 12.59 -29.17
CA GLN A 191 40.13 11.81 -29.21
C GLN A 191 40.04 10.38 -28.64
N LYS A 192 38.83 9.81 -28.46
CA LYS A 192 38.67 8.41 -28.02
C LYS A 192 38.00 7.51 -29.06
N ILE A 193 38.15 7.87 -30.34
CA ILE A 193 37.68 7.13 -31.52
C ILE A 193 38.75 6.15 -32.08
N ILE A 194 39.95 6.09 -31.49
CA ILE A 194 41.07 5.25 -31.99
C ILE A 194 41.40 4.09 -31.02
N SER A 195 40.39 3.42 -30.47
CA SER A 195 40.56 2.09 -29.86
C SER A 195 39.41 1.18 -30.28
N LYS A 196 39.28 1.03 -31.60
CA LYS A 196 38.56 -0.07 -32.23
C LYS A 196 39.62 -1.12 -32.60
N ASN A 197 39.26 -2.40 -32.41
CA ASN A 197 39.92 -3.61 -32.92
C ASN A 197 40.89 -4.32 -31.97
N MET A 198 40.35 -5.16 -31.08
CA MET A 198 40.83 -6.54 -30.92
C MET A 198 39.77 -7.38 -30.22
N LYS A 199 39.63 -8.63 -30.70
CA LYS A 199 38.77 -9.73 -30.22
C LYS A 199 37.35 -9.81 -30.80
N THR A 200 37.32 -10.24 -32.06
CA THR A 200 36.39 -11.26 -32.55
C THR A 200 36.53 -12.53 -31.70
N THR A 201 35.52 -12.83 -30.89
CA THR A 201 35.27 -14.15 -30.30
C THR A 201 33.78 -14.41 -30.36
N GLN A 202 33.41 -15.61 -30.83
CA GLN A 202 32.07 -16.13 -31.09
C GLN A 202 31.01 -15.60 -30.10
N GLU A 203 30.14 -14.70 -30.56
CA GLU A 203 28.93 -14.30 -29.84
C GLU A 203 27.92 -15.45 -29.92
N THR A 204 27.93 -16.33 -28.90
CA THR A 204 26.68 -16.96 -28.48
C THR A 204 25.71 -15.82 -28.17
N THR A 205 24.61 -15.69 -28.90
CA THR A 205 23.61 -14.64 -28.68
C THR A 205 23.05 -14.79 -27.26
N LYS A 206 23.68 -14.09 -26.29
CA LYS A 206 23.28 -14.10 -24.89
C LYS A 206 21.90 -13.45 -24.84
N LYS A 207 20.85 -14.23 -24.55
CA LYS A 207 19.47 -13.71 -24.47
C LYS A 207 19.45 -12.55 -23.48
N ALA A 208 19.16 -11.34 -23.96
CA ALA A 208 19.06 -10.17 -23.10
C ALA A 208 17.87 -10.31 -22.14
N LEU A 209 18.13 -10.24 -20.83
CA LEU A 209 17.13 -10.24 -19.77
C LEU A 209 16.88 -8.80 -19.30
N PHE A 210 15.61 -8.38 -19.35
CA PHE A 210 15.21 -7.03 -18.98
C PHE A 210 14.55 -7.01 -17.61
N LEU A 211 15.17 -6.36 -16.63
CA LEU A 211 14.51 -6.07 -15.35
C LEU A 211 13.60 -4.86 -15.51
N ILE A 212 12.31 -5.06 -15.28
CA ILE A 212 11.30 -4.02 -15.34
C ILE A 212 11.08 -3.45 -13.94
N THR A 213 11.67 -2.29 -13.67
CA THR A 213 11.55 -1.60 -12.39
C THR A 213 11.72 -0.09 -12.54
N GLY A 214 10.90 0.68 -11.82
CA GLY A 214 11.08 2.12 -11.63
C GLY A 214 11.79 2.48 -10.32
N ASN A 215 12.07 1.49 -9.45
CA ASN A 215 12.66 1.71 -8.13
C ASN A 215 14.19 1.60 -8.22
N LYS A 216 14.87 2.75 -8.07
CA LYS A 216 16.33 2.86 -8.15
C LYS A 216 17.04 2.04 -7.06
N ASN A 217 16.47 1.97 -5.85
CA ASN A 217 17.09 1.23 -4.75
C ASN A 217 17.05 -0.28 -4.98
N LYS A 218 15.89 -0.79 -5.44
CA LYS A 218 15.75 -2.19 -5.87
C LYS A 218 16.73 -2.53 -6.98
N LEU A 219 16.85 -1.66 -7.98
CA LEU A 219 17.80 -1.84 -9.08
C LEU A 219 19.25 -1.92 -8.57
N LEU A 220 19.66 -1.03 -7.67
CA LEU A 220 21.01 -1.03 -7.10
C LEU A 220 21.31 -2.33 -6.35
N GLU A 221 20.39 -2.78 -5.47
CA GLU A 221 20.57 -4.04 -4.74
C GLU A 221 20.63 -5.25 -5.70
N PHE A 222 19.78 -5.28 -6.73
CA PHE A 222 19.76 -6.34 -7.73
C PHE A 222 21.05 -6.38 -8.55
N GLN A 223 21.53 -5.21 -9.00
CA GLN A 223 22.76 -5.07 -9.77
C GLN A 223 23.99 -5.46 -8.95
N GLN A 224 24.07 -5.09 -7.66
CA GLN A 224 25.18 -5.49 -6.80
C GLN A 224 25.28 -7.01 -6.68
N ILE A 225 24.15 -7.69 -6.44
CA ILE A 225 24.12 -9.15 -6.32
C ILE A 225 24.50 -9.83 -7.64
N LEU A 226 24.00 -9.35 -8.78
CA LEU A 226 24.30 -9.95 -10.09
C LEU A 226 25.72 -9.64 -10.60
N THR A 227 26.24 -8.45 -10.32
CA THR A 227 27.61 -8.06 -10.69
C THR A 227 28.61 -8.96 -9.97
N ALA A 228 28.37 -9.27 -8.69
CA ALA A 228 29.17 -10.25 -7.94
C ALA A 228 29.16 -11.66 -8.56
N LYS A 229 28.17 -11.98 -9.42
CA LYS A 229 28.05 -13.25 -10.14
C LYS A 229 28.35 -13.11 -11.66
N ASN A 230 28.93 -12.00 -12.11
CA ASN A 230 29.30 -11.72 -13.51
C ASN A 230 28.12 -11.76 -14.51
N ILE A 231 26.93 -11.35 -14.07
CA ILE A 231 25.71 -11.30 -14.90
C ILE A 231 25.34 -9.84 -15.16
N HIS A 232 25.35 -9.46 -16.44
CA HIS A 232 24.87 -8.15 -16.87
C HIS A 232 23.36 -8.17 -17.08
N LEU A 233 22.69 -7.18 -16.53
CA LEU A 233 21.24 -7.03 -16.55
C LEU A 233 20.89 -5.65 -17.10
N GLU A 234 20.06 -5.63 -18.13
CA GLU A 234 19.48 -4.38 -18.63
C GLU A 234 18.23 -4.05 -17.82
N SER A 235 18.08 -2.80 -17.40
CA SER A 235 16.87 -2.34 -16.72
C SER A 235 16.05 -1.42 -17.61
N GLN A 236 14.74 -1.61 -17.63
CA GLN A 236 13.81 -0.71 -18.31
C GLN A 236 12.79 -0.18 -17.32
N ASN A 237 12.65 1.15 -17.27
CA ASN A 237 11.63 1.80 -16.46
C ASN A 237 10.31 1.81 -17.24
N ILE A 238 9.46 0.83 -16.97
CA ILE A 238 8.09 0.76 -17.49
C ILE A 238 7.15 0.96 -16.31
N ASP A 239 6.20 1.88 -16.45
CA ASP A 239 5.15 2.07 -15.46
C ASP A 239 4.19 0.87 -15.46
N LEU A 240 4.09 0.19 -14.32
CA LEU A 240 3.27 -0.99 -14.11
C LEU A 240 2.26 -0.73 -12.99
N PRO A 241 1.02 -1.24 -13.10
CA PRO A 241 0.04 -1.08 -12.04
C PRO A 241 0.47 -1.84 -10.77
N GLU A 242 0.25 -1.22 -9.61
CA GLU A 242 0.37 -1.88 -8.30
C GLU A 242 -0.95 -2.62 -8.03
N LEU A 243 -0.97 -3.93 -8.30
CA LEU A 243 -2.17 -4.76 -8.22
C LEU A 243 -2.49 -5.17 -6.77
N GLN A 244 -3.74 -5.56 -6.52
CA GLN A 244 -4.19 -6.08 -5.23
C GLN A 244 -4.55 -7.56 -5.37
N GLY A 245 -4.17 -8.36 -4.37
CA GLY A 245 -4.40 -9.80 -4.37
C GLY A 245 -3.40 -10.51 -3.47
N LYS A 246 -3.25 -11.82 -3.69
CA LYS A 246 -2.18 -12.61 -3.06
C LYS A 246 -0.85 -12.30 -3.74
N ASP A 247 0.25 -12.42 -2.99
CA ASP A 247 1.60 -12.08 -3.48
C ASP A 247 1.93 -12.71 -4.85
N LEU A 248 1.67 -14.02 -5.00
CA LEU A 248 1.97 -14.74 -6.24
C LEU A 248 1.07 -14.33 -7.42
N ASP A 249 -0.20 -14.04 -7.16
CA ASP A 249 -1.13 -13.62 -8.21
C ASP A 249 -0.75 -12.22 -8.72
N ILE A 250 -0.38 -11.32 -7.81
CA ILE A 250 0.15 -9.98 -8.13
C ILE A 250 1.40 -10.11 -9.00
N ALA A 251 2.39 -10.91 -8.54
CA ALA A 251 3.68 -11.03 -9.21
C ALA A 251 3.54 -11.60 -10.64
N LYS A 252 2.70 -12.63 -10.83
CA LYS A 252 2.42 -13.23 -12.14
C LYS A 252 1.73 -12.25 -13.08
N GLU A 253 0.66 -11.60 -12.63
CA GLU A 253 -0.08 -10.65 -13.46
C GLU A 253 0.79 -9.44 -13.84
N LYS A 254 1.60 -8.94 -12.90
CA LYS A 254 2.57 -7.87 -13.16
C LYS A 254 3.59 -8.27 -14.23
N ALA A 255 4.13 -9.48 -14.16
CA ALA A 255 5.06 -10.00 -15.17
C ALA A 255 4.39 -10.12 -16.55
N LEU A 256 3.14 -10.59 -16.62
CA LEU A 256 2.38 -10.65 -17.88
C LEU A 256 2.17 -9.26 -18.48
N ILE A 257 1.78 -8.26 -17.67
CA ILE A 257 1.61 -6.87 -18.12
C ILE A 257 2.96 -6.30 -18.60
N ALA A 258 4.04 -6.54 -17.85
CA ALA A 258 5.39 -6.11 -18.21
C ALA A 258 5.86 -6.73 -19.53
N PHE A 259 5.58 -8.02 -19.73
CA PHE A 259 5.87 -8.74 -20.96
C PHE A 259 5.13 -8.13 -22.16
N GLN A 260 3.84 -7.81 -22.02
CA GLN A 260 3.10 -7.14 -23.11
C GLN A 260 3.65 -5.74 -23.39
N LYS A 261 3.90 -4.92 -22.35
CA LYS A 261 4.38 -3.54 -22.50
C LYS A 261 5.82 -3.44 -23.03
N SER A 262 6.64 -4.47 -22.83
CA SER A 262 8.02 -4.54 -23.33
C SER A 262 8.11 -5.05 -24.77
N ASN A 263 7.01 -5.11 -25.51
CA ASN A 263 6.92 -5.73 -26.85
C ASN A 263 7.32 -7.22 -26.85
N LYS A 264 6.92 -7.94 -25.79
CA LYS A 264 7.16 -9.39 -25.62
C LYS A 264 8.65 -9.74 -25.53
N LYS A 265 9.48 -8.84 -25.00
CA LYS A 265 10.87 -9.19 -24.64
C LYS A 265 10.88 -10.06 -23.39
N SER A 266 11.93 -10.86 -23.20
CA SER A 266 12.11 -11.63 -21.96
C SER A 266 12.30 -10.68 -20.79
N VAL A 267 11.38 -10.72 -19.83
CA VAL A 267 11.33 -9.78 -18.70
C VAL A 267 11.48 -10.47 -17.36
N LEU A 268 12.07 -9.73 -16.42
CA LEU A 268 12.06 -10.00 -14.99
C LEU A 268 11.29 -8.87 -14.29
N THR A 269 10.36 -9.22 -13.41
CA THR A 269 9.74 -8.28 -12.46
C THR A 269 10.06 -8.70 -11.04
N GLU A 270 10.01 -7.75 -10.10
CA GLU A 270 10.33 -8.00 -8.70
C GLU A 270 9.33 -7.30 -7.77
N ASP A 271 8.80 -8.09 -6.84
CA ASP A 271 7.88 -7.67 -5.79
C ASP A 271 8.46 -8.04 -4.42
N THR A 272 8.43 -7.08 -3.50
CA THR A 272 8.95 -7.25 -2.13
C THR A 272 7.78 -7.06 -1.16
N SER A 273 7.63 -8.00 -0.23
CA SER A 273 6.61 -7.99 0.82
C SER A 273 7.27 -8.08 2.21
N LEU A 274 6.67 -7.42 3.20
CA LEU A 274 6.99 -7.64 4.62
C LEU A 274 5.75 -8.19 5.31
N CYS A 275 5.85 -9.40 5.82
CA CYS A 275 4.71 -10.19 6.26
C CYS A 275 4.78 -10.45 7.76
N PHE A 276 3.80 -9.98 8.52
CA PHE A 276 3.74 -10.25 9.97
C PHE A 276 2.91 -11.50 10.22
N ASN A 277 3.44 -12.45 10.98
CA ASN A 277 2.76 -13.72 11.23
C ASN A 277 1.46 -13.52 12.03
N ALA A 278 1.50 -12.65 13.03
CA ALA A 278 0.32 -12.23 13.81
C ALA A 278 -0.82 -11.67 12.95
N TYR A 279 -0.50 -11.04 11.81
CA TYR A 279 -1.47 -10.50 10.85
C TYR A 279 -1.68 -11.43 9.64
N LYS A 280 -1.36 -12.72 9.77
CA LYS A 280 -1.52 -13.73 8.70
C LYS A 280 -0.87 -13.29 7.38
N GLY A 281 0.29 -12.66 7.47
CA GLY A 281 1.10 -12.23 6.33
C GLY A 281 0.87 -10.78 5.86
N LEU A 282 -0.07 -10.03 6.46
CA LEU A 282 -0.17 -8.58 6.22
C LEU A 282 0.93 -7.81 7.00
N PRO A 283 1.33 -6.60 6.56
CA PRO A 283 0.84 -5.86 5.38
C PRO A 283 1.23 -6.48 4.03
N GLY A 284 2.23 -7.36 4.00
CA GLY A 284 2.58 -8.17 2.84
C GLY A 284 2.91 -7.31 1.62
N PRO A 285 2.23 -7.50 0.46
CA PRO A 285 2.51 -6.77 -0.76
C PRO A 285 2.12 -5.29 -0.65
N TYR A 286 1.36 -4.92 0.39
CA TYR A 286 0.91 -3.56 0.62
C TYR A 286 1.89 -2.74 1.47
N ILE A 287 3.03 -3.31 1.86
CA ILE A 287 3.99 -2.71 2.79
C ILE A 287 4.38 -1.28 2.42
N LYS A 288 4.52 -0.95 1.13
CA LYS A 288 4.82 0.40 0.65
C LYS A 288 3.84 1.44 1.21
N TRP A 289 2.54 1.16 1.09
CA TRP A 289 1.48 2.07 1.52
C TRP A 289 1.41 2.21 3.03
N PHE A 290 1.63 1.11 3.75
CA PHE A 290 1.71 1.14 5.21
C PHE A 290 2.91 1.96 5.65
N LEU A 291 4.11 1.66 5.16
CA LEU A 291 5.32 2.39 5.48
C LEU A 291 5.19 3.89 5.20
N ASP A 292 4.64 4.27 4.04
CA ASP A 292 4.43 5.67 3.67
C ASP A 292 3.50 6.39 4.66
N SER A 293 2.47 5.70 5.14
CA SER A 293 1.43 6.28 5.98
C SER A 293 1.81 6.35 7.47
N ILE A 294 2.31 5.26 8.03
CA ILE A 294 2.52 5.13 9.49
C ILE A 294 3.99 5.12 9.90
N LYS A 295 4.92 5.11 8.94
CA LYS A 295 6.37 5.09 9.15
C LYS A 295 6.84 3.83 9.91
N PRO A 296 8.16 3.59 10.05
CA PRO A 296 8.68 2.39 10.72
C PRO A 296 8.14 2.23 12.15
N GLU A 297 8.04 3.31 12.93
CA GLU A 297 7.52 3.27 14.30
C GLU A 297 6.06 2.81 14.33
N GLY A 298 5.24 3.24 13.36
CA GLY A 298 3.85 2.83 13.25
C GLY A 298 3.71 1.36 12.89
N LEU A 299 4.56 0.85 11.98
CA LEU A 299 4.60 -0.57 11.62
C LEU A 299 4.93 -1.45 12.83
N HIS A 300 5.89 -1.05 13.65
CA HIS A 300 6.17 -1.74 14.92
C HIS A 300 4.97 -1.68 15.87
N LYS A 301 4.34 -0.50 16.02
CA LYS A 301 3.16 -0.31 16.88
C LYS A 301 1.93 -1.12 16.46
N MET A 302 1.79 -1.47 15.17
CA MET A 302 0.71 -2.37 14.73
C MET A 302 0.71 -3.69 15.50
N LEU A 303 1.89 -4.19 15.89
CA LEU A 303 2.00 -5.45 16.61
C LEU A 303 1.83 -5.30 18.13
N SER A 304 1.58 -4.11 18.68
CA SER A 304 1.53 -3.87 20.13
C SER A 304 0.54 -4.77 20.87
N GLY A 305 -0.58 -5.15 20.25
CA GLY A 305 -1.60 -6.03 20.83
C GLY A 305 -1.36 -7.54 20.65
N PHE A 306 -0.22 -7.96 20.11
CA PHE A 306 0.12 -9.37 19.86
C PHE A 306 1.41 -9.74 20.58
N ASP A 307 1.48 -10.92 21.20
CA ASP A 307 2.75 -11.42 21.74
C ASP A 307 3.71 -11.83 20.62
N ASP A 308 3.15 -12.39 19.54
CA ASP A 308 3.90 -12.77 18.36
C ASP A 308 4.39 -11.54 17.57
N LYS A 309 5.70 -11.32 17.56
CA LYS A 309 6.38 -10.30 16.75
C LYS A 309 7.09 -10.88 15.53
N THR A 310 6.94 -12.19 15.28
CA THR A 310 7.62 -12.85 14.18
C THR A 310 7.07 -12.39 12.83
N ALA A 311 7.96 -12.30 11.86
CA ALA A 311 7.68 -11.84 10.52
C ALA A 311 8.64 -12.50 9.53
N TYR A 312 8.36 -12.31 8.25
CA TYR A 312 9.31 -12.64 7.20
C TYR A 312 9.31 -11.56 6.12
N ALA A 313 10.52 -11.26 5.64
CA ALA A 313 10.71 -10.51 4.41
C ALA A 313 10.64 -11.47 3.23
N GLN A 314 9.95 -11.10 2.16
CA GLN A 314 9.78 -11.91 0.97
C GLN A 314 10.12 -11.12 -0.29
N CYS A 315 10.86 -11.74 -1.20
CA CYS A 315 11.09 -11.26 -2.56
C CYS A 315 10.53 -12.31 -3.53
N ILE A 316 9.72 -11.87 -4.49
CA ILE A 316 9.29 -12.70 -5.61
C ILE A 316 9.88 -12.08 -6.89
N ILE A 317 10.78 -12.81 -7.53
CA ILE A 317 11.25 -12.49 -8.87
C ILE A 317 10.43 -13.32 -9.84
N THR A 318 9.82 -12.67 -10.83
CA THR A 318 9.01 -13.37 -11.82
C THR A 318 9.60 -13.20 -13.21
N TYR A 319 9.83 -14.32 -13.89
CA TYR A 319 10.35 -14.39 -15.24
C TYR A 319 9.23 -14.72 -16.23
N MET A 320 9.20 -13.99 -17.35
CA MET A 320 8.31 -14.26 -18.47
C MET A 320 9.02 -14.05 -19.80
N SER A 321 8.85 -15.00 -20.72
CA SER A 321 9.41 -14.94 -22.07
C SER A 321 8.41 -15.48 -23.11
N LYS A 322 8.74 -15.39 -24.40
CA LYS A 322 7.86 -15.87 -25.48
C LYS A 322 7.71 -17.39 -25.50
N GLU A 323 8.71 -18.10 -25.00
CA GLU A 323 8.77 -19.56 -24.95
C GLU A 323 7.94 -20.15 -23.81
N LEU A 324 7.62 -19.34 -22.80
CA LEU A 324 6.83 -19.76 -21.64
C LEU A 324 5.33 -19.57 -21.88
N LYS A 325 4.55 -20.56 -21.44
CA LYS A 325 3.07 -20.45 -21.42
C LYS A 325 2.58 -19.63 -20.23
N GLU A 326 3.30 -19.68 -19.11
CA GLU A 326 2.95 -19.04 -17.84
C GLU A 326 4.22 -18.47 -17.19
N PRO A 327 4.11 -17.39 -16.37
CA PRO A 327 5.26 -16.83 -15.66
C PRO A 327 5.84 -17.80 -14.61
N ILE A 328 7.17 -17.80 -14.50
CA ILE A 328 7.90 -18.58 -13.50
C ILE A 328 8.27 -17.66 -12.34
N CYS A 329 7.96 -18.07 -11.09
CA CYS A 329 8.23 -17.28 -9.90
C CYS A 329 9.35 -17.92 -9.05
N PHE A 330 10.33 -17.11 -8.65
CA PHE A 330 11.41 -17.46 -7.74
C PHE A 330 11.21 -16.71 -6.43
N ILE A 331 10.98 -17.46 -5.36
CA ILE A 331 10.58 -16.90 -4.05
C ILE A 331 11.75 -17.02 -3.09
N GLY A 332 12.23 -15.91 -2.57
CA GLY A 332 13.18 -15.87 -1.46
C GLY A 332 12.53 -15.28 -0.23
N GLN A 333 12.77 -15.90 0.92
CA GLN A 333 12.23 -15.47 2.21
C GLN A 333 13.34 -15.45 3.26
N THR A 334 13.27 -14.46 4.14
CA THR A 334 14.11 -14.38 5.34
C THR A 334 13.18 -14.22 6.54
N PRO A 335 13.13 -15.21 7.45
CA PRO A 335 12.39 -15.07 8.71
C PRO A 335 13.13 -14.14 9.67
N GLY A 336 12.37 -13.55 10.59
CA GLY A 336 12.86 -12.57 11.55
C GLY A 336 11.78 -12.12 12.50
N VAL A 337 12.05 -11.01 13.18
CA VAL A 337 11.13 -10.36 14.13
C VAL A 337 11.04 -8.87 13.86
N ILE A 338 9.88 -8.29 14.19
CA ILE A 338 9.66 -6.84 14.12
C ILE A 338 10.04 -6.20 15.45
N VAL A 339 10.99 -5.28 15.39
CA VAL A 339 11.56 -4.58 16.54
C VAL A 339 11.33 -3.08 16.45
N PHE A 340 11.55 -2.38 17.56
CA PHE A 340 11.57 -0.92 17.53
C PHE A 340 12.69 -0.43 16.58
N PRO A 341 12.46 0.61 15.77
CA PRO A 341 13.39 0.99 14.71
C PRO A 341 14.80 1.31 15.24
N ARG A 342 15.82 0.75 14.59
CA ARG A 342 17.24 1.02 14.82
C ARG A 342 18.02 1.07 13.51
N GLY A 343 19.14 1.79 13.49
CA GLY A 343 19.96 2.00 12.29
C GLY A 343 19.48 3.17 11.43
N ASP A 344 20.12 3.36 10.27
CA ASP A 344 19.80 4.46 9.35
C ASP A 344 18.48 4.21 8.61
N ASN A 345 17.61 5.23 8.54
CA ASN A 345 16.31 5.15 7.90
C ASN A 345 16.36 5.45 6.39
N ALA A 346 17.51 5.19 5.76
CA ALA A 346 17.71 5.44 4.33
C ALA A 346 16.87 4.50 3.43
N PHE A 347 16.50 3.31 3.92
CA PHE A 347 15.89 2.26 3.09
C PHE A 347 14.66 1.62 3.74
N GLY A 348 13.48 2.11 3.36
CA GLY A 348 12.24 1.36 3.50
C GLY A 348 11.90 1.02 4.96
N TRP A 349 11.66 -0.27 5.19
CA TRP A 349 11.30 -0.84 6.50
C TRP A 349 12.48 -1.59 7.14
N ASP A 350 13.69 -1.49 6.58
CA ASP A 350 14.89 -2.14 7.12
C ASP A 350 15.14 -1.84 8.61
N PRO A 351 14.86 -0.63 9.15
CA PRO A 351 15.10 -0.33 10.56
C PRO A 351 14.29 -1.16 11.55
N ILE A 352 13.19 -1.78 11.15
CA ILE A 352 12.30 -2.52 12.06
C ILE A 352 12.39 -4.02 11.89
N PHE A 353 13.15 -4.52 10.92
CA PHE A 353 13.24 -5.95 10.65
C PHE A 353 14.59 -6.49 11.13
N GLN A 354 14.55 -7.34 12.15
CA GLN A 354 15.72 -8.07 12.64
C GLN A 354 15.63 -9.52 12.12
N PRO A 355 16.53 -9.93 11.21
CA PRO A 355 16.53 -11.29 10.68
C PRO A 355 16.95 -12.31 11.75
N ASP A 356 16.45 -13.53 11.64
CA ASP A 356 16.83 -14.62 12.54
C ASP A 356 18.34 -14.87 12.51
N GLY A 357 18.94 -15.11 13.69
CA GLY A 357 20.39 -15.32 13.83
C GLY A 357 21.22 -14.04 13.92
N TYR A 358 20.58 -12.87 13.98
CA TYR A 358 21.24 -11.58 14.13
C TYR A 358 20.60 -10.75 15.26
N ASP A 359 21.42 -9.96 15.95
CA ASP A 359 20.96 -8.96 16.93
C ASP A 359 20.80 -7.54 16.33
N LYS A 360 21.08 -7.42 15.03
CA LYS A 360 21.05 -6.17 14.26
C LYS A 360 19.85 -6.16 13.32
N THR A 361 19.24 -4.99 13.12
CA THR A 361 18.23 -4.79 12.07
C THR A 361 18.90 -4.77 10.69
N TYR A 362 18.13 -4.93 9.63
CA TYR A 362 18.67 -4.77 8.27
C TYR A 362 19.33 -3.40 8.04
N ALA A 363 18.88 -2.35 8.72
CA ALA A 363 19.46 -1.02 8.61
C ALA A 363 20.80 -0.87 9.38
N GLU A 364 21.08 -1.77 10.32
CA GLU A 364 22.32 -1.81 11.10
C GLU A 364 23.38 -2.74 10.46
N LEU A 365 22.99 -3.59 9.50
CA LEU A 365 23.90 -4.44 8.75
C LEU A 365 24.61 -3.65 7.64
N SER A 366 25.87 -4.01 7.36
CA SER A 366 26.50 -3.57 6.11
C SER A 366 25.74 -4.12 4.90
N LYS A 367 25.87 -3.47 3.74
CA LYS A 367 25.23 -3.94 2.50
C LYS A 367 25.72 -5.33 2.13
N GLU A 368 27.00 -5.62 2.33
CA GLU A 368 27.60 -6.93 2.07
C GLU A 368 26.99 -8.02 2.96
N GLU A 369 26.82 -7.76 4.26
CA GLU A 369 26.20 -8.71 5.20
C GLU A 369 24.72 -8.94 4.87
N LYS A 370 23.95 -7.86 4.68
CA LYS A 370 22.54 -7.93 4.30
C LYS A 370 22.35 -8.75 3.03
N ASN A 371 23.19 -8.51 2.01
CA ASN A 371 23.10 -9.20 0.73
C ASN A 371 23.31 -10.71 0.84
N LYS A 372 24.05 -11.23 1.83
CA LYS A 372 24.24 -12.68 2.01
C LYS A 372 23.00 -13.41 2.54
N ILE A 373 22.16 -12.70 3.32
CA ILE A 373 21.01 -13.32 4.00
C ILE A 373 19.66 -12.87 3.46
N SER A 374 19.64 -11.83 2.62
CA SER A 374 18.41 -11.18 2.20
C SER A 374 17.50 -12.10 1.38
N HIS A 375 16.21 -11.91 1.59
CA HIS A 375 15.12 -12.47 0.81
C HIS A 375 15.32 -12.28 -0.70
N ARG A 376 15.85 -11.12 -1.13
CA ARG A 376 16.17 -10.87 -2.54
C ARG A 376 17.32 -11.72 -3.05
N PHE A 377 18.41 -11.84 -2.30
CA PHE A 377 19.53 -12.71 -2.67
C PHE A 377 19.06 -14.16 -2.84
N ARG A 378 18.29 -14.68 -1.88
CA ARG A 378 17.70 -16.02 -1.95
C ARG A 378 16.80 -16.22 -3.16
N ALA A 379 16.04 -15.19 -3.57
CA ALA A 379 15.23 -15.24 -4.78
C ALA A 379 16.10 -15.27 -6.05
N ILE A 380 17.18 -14.47 -6.07
CA ILE A 380 18.15 -14.44 -7.17
C ILE A 380 18.85 -15.80 -7.30
N GLU A 381 19.29 -16.42 -6.21
CA GLU A 381 19.95 -17.73 -6.27
C GLU A 381 19.06 -18.79 -6.92
N LYS A 382 17.79 -18.86 -6.52
CA LYS A 382 16.81 -19.76 -7.16
C LYS A 382 16.60 -19.46 -8.64
N MET A 383 16.60 -18.19 -9.01
CA MET A 383 16.51 -17.77 -10.42
C MET A 383 17.74 -18.21 -11.22
N LEU A 384 18.94 -18.08 -10.65
CA LEU A 384 20.18 -18.48 -11.31
C LEU A 384 20.32 -20.00 -11.42
N GLU A 385 19.92 -20.74 -10.40
CA GLU A 385 19.83 -22.21 -10.45
C GLU A 385 18.93 -22.67 -11.61
N TYR A 386 17.81 -21.99 -11.81
CA TYR A 386 16.92 -22.27 -12.93
C TYR A 386 17.61 -22.01 -14.29
N PHE A 387 18.23 -20.85 -14.47
CA PHE A 387 18.90 -20.52 -15.74
C PHE A 387 20.15 -21.36 -16.03
N ASN A 388 20.84 -21.88 -15.00
CA ASN A 388 21.98 -22.75 -15.17
C ASN A 388 21.60 -24.20 -15.53
N LYS A 389 20.37 -24.62 -15.23
CA LYS A 389 19.85 -25.96 -15.64
C LYS A 389 19.35 -25.98 -17.09
N ASP A 390 19.02 -24.82 -17.65
CA ASP A 390 18.55 -24.64 -19.02
C ASP A 390 19.69 -24.28 -20.01
N GLN A 391 20.95 -24.31 -19.57
CA GLN A 391 22.17 -24.28 -20.40
C GLN A 391 22.71 -25.70 -20.55
#